data_AF-A0A8J7MN47-F1
#
_entry.id   AF-A0A8J7MN47-F1
#
_cell.length_a   1.000
_cell.length_b   1.000
_cell.length_c   1.000
_cell.angle_alpha   90.00
_cell.angle_beta   90.00
_cell.angle_gamma   90.00
#
_symmetry.space_group_name_H-M   'P 1'
#
loop_
_entity.id
_entity.type
_entity.pdbx_description
1 polymer ?
#
loop_
_entity_poly.entity_id
_entity_poly.type
_entity_poly.pdbx_seq_one_letter_code
_entity_poly.pdbx_strand_id
1 'polypeptide(L)'
;SGTPIMVFLGNKSCLQIFSGEIHKVVEMNGWYNVLDKDFNLHLKLEAIDEAWVVKKYTTDGVVTGLELFDQDGNQILYCFGQRKPGIPELDMWRKIVAKLTPLNT
;
A
#
# COMPACT_ATOMS: atom_id res chain seq x y z
N SER A 1 7.50 0.48 12.69
CA SER A 1 6.93 -0.68 13.40
C SER A 1 7.51 -2.01 12.95
N GLY A 2 8.28 -2.08 11.84
CA GLY A 2 8.77 -3.35 11.29
C GLY A 2 7.64 -4.27 10.81
N THR A 3 6.47 -3.71 10.51
CA THR A 3 5.32 -4.51 10.07
C THR A 3 5.50 -4.83 8.59
N PRO A 4 5.58 -6.12 8.21
CA PRO A 4 5.72 -6.47 6.81
C PRO A 4 4.44 -6.17 6.04
N ILE A 5 4.60 -5.61 4.84
CA ILE A 5 3.53 -5.20 3.95
C ILE A 5 3.67 -5.89 2.60
N MET A 6 2.60 -5.82 1.81
CA MET A 6 2.62 -6.12 0.40
C MET A 6 2.29 -4.87 -0.39
N VAL A 7 3.11 -4.58 -1.40
CA VAL A 7 2.94 -3.42 -2.29
C VAL A 7 2.70 -3.94 -3.70
N PHE A 8 1.54 -3.61 -4.25
CA PHE A 8 1.09 -4.00 -5.58
C PHE A 8 1.13 -2.78 -6.47
N LEU A 9 1.94 -2.83 -7.53
CA LEU A 9 2.06 -1.79 -8.53
C LEU A 9 2.16 -2.43 -9.91
N GLY A 10 1.65 -1.76 -10.93
CA GLY A 10 1.59 -2.37 -12.24
C GLY A 10 1.06 -1.44 -13.31
N ASN A 11 0.96 -1.99 -14.51
CA ASN A 11 0.32 -1.38 -15.65
C ASN A 11 -0.64 -2.39 -16.28
N LYS A 12 -1.18 -2.05 -17.46
CA LYS A 12 -2.16 -2.90 -18.17
C LYS A 12 -1.68 -4.33 -18.48
N SER A 13 -0.38 -4.60 -18.42
CA SER A 13 0.20 -5.89 -18.85
C SER A 13 1.05 -6.58 -17.80
N CYS A 14 1.40 -5.91 -16.70
CA CYS A 14 2.24 -6.49 -15.66
C CYS A 14 1.86 -5.96 -14.28
N LEU A 15 1.75 -6.87 -13.32
CA LEU A 15 1.59 -6.58 -11.90
C LEU A 15 2.82 -7.11 -11.16
N GLN A 16 3.53 -6.21 -10.48
CA GLN A 16 4.65 -6.56 -9.62
C GLN A 16 4.23 -6.42 -8.17
N ILE A 17 4.65 -7.38 -7.34
CA ILE A 17 4.29 -7.44 -5.94
C ILE A 17 5.58 -7.53 -5.12
N PHE A 18 5.81 -6.53 -4.27
CA PHE A 18 6.77 -6.64 -3.18
C PHE A 18 6.08 -7.17 -1.93
N SER A 19 6.77 -8.00 -1.13
CA SER A 19 6.28 -8.53 0.14
C SER A 19 7.42 -8.57 1.14
N GLY A 20 7.34 -7.74 2.19
CA GLY A 20 8.42 -7.63 3.17
C GLY A 20 8.32 -6.37 4.03
N GLU A 21 9.34 -6.17 4.85
CA GLU A 21 9.49 -4.96 5.66
C GLU A 21 10.12 -3.82 4.84
N ILE A 22 9.79 -2.59 5.21
CA ILE A 22 10.36 -1.36 4.64
C ILE A 22 11.27 -0.73 5.68
N HIS A 23 12.50 -0.41 5.31
CA HIS A 23 13.52 0.05 6.25
C HIS A 23 13.91 1.52 6.03
N LYS A 24 14.18 1.92 4.79
CA LYS A 24 14.70 3.23 4.44
C LYS A 24 13.71 3.98 3.56
N VAL A 25 13.05 4.97 4.16
CA VAL A 25 12.17 5.90 3.46
C VAL A 25 12.85 7.26 3.31
N VAL A 26 12.80 7.85 2.13
CA VAL A 26 13.37 9.17 1.83
C VAL A 26 12.39 10.00 1.03
N GLU A 27 12.10 11.21 1.51
CA GLU A 27 11.36 12.22 0.76
C GLU A 27 12.33 13.21 0.12
N MET A 28 12.20 13.42 -1.19
CA MET A 28 13.05 14.35 -1.92
C MET A 28 12.33 14.90 -3.15
N ASN A 29 12.25 16.22 -3.29
CA ASN A 29 11.74 16.92 -4.48
C ASN A 29 10.36 16.39 -4.96
N GLY A 30 9.41 16.20 -4.05
CA GLY A 30 8.06 15.71 -4.36
C GLY A 30 7.94 14.18 -4.54
N TRP A 31 9.04 13.45 -4.40
CA TRP A 31 9.06 11.98 -4.43
C TRP A 31 9.11 11.39 -3.03
N TYR A 32 8.31 10.36 -2.81
CA TYR A 32 8.36 9.48 -1.65
C TYR A 32 9.01 8.16 -2.05
N ASN A 33 10.14 7.84 -1.44
CA ASN A 33 10.99 6.76 -1.89
C ASN A 33 11.17 5.69 -0.82
N VAL A 34 11.16 4.42 -1.22
CA VAL A 34 11.79 3.33 -0.47
C VAL A 34 13.12 3.03 -1.15
N LEU A 35 14.21 3.03 -0.38
CA LEU A 35 15.57 2.78 -0.88
C LEU A 35 16.23 1.63 -0.10
N ASP A 36 15.53 0.49 -0.05
CA ASP A 36 16.04 -0.72 0.59
C ASP A 36 16.98 -1.47 -0.37
N LYS A 37 17.78 -2.38 0.19
CA LYS A 37 18.76 -3.15 -0.59
C LYS A 37 18.10 -3.97 -1.72
N ASP A 38 16.98 -4.61 -1.40
CA ASP A 38 16.30 -5.55 -2.30
C ASP A 38 14.98 -4.99 -2.86
N PHE A 39 14.61 -3.75 -2.49
CA PHE A 39 13.39 -3.10 -2.96
C PHE A 39 13.57 -1.59 -3.05
N ASN A 40 13.32 -1.05 -4.25
CA ASN A 40 13.27 0.38 -4.48
C ASN A 40 11.88 0.75 -5.01
N LEU A 41 11.29 1.79 -4.42
CA LEU A 41 10.01 2.36 -4.81
C LEU A 41 10.19 3.86 -4.98
N HIS A 42 9.65 4.43 -6.05
CA HIS A 42 9.62 5.86 -6.29
C HIS A 42 8.18 6.26 -6.58
N LEU A 43 7.55 6.94 -5.61
CA LEU A 43 6.17 7.38 -5.72
C LEU A 43 6.15 8.91 -5.82
N LYS A 44 5.60 9.44 -6.92
CA LYS A 44 5.40 10.87 -7.08
C LYS A 44 4.12 11.27 -6.36
N LEU A 45 4.23 11.98 -5.23
CA LEU A 45 3.07 12.25 -4.38
C LEU A 45 2.00 13.09 -5.08
N GLU A 46 2.42 14.06 -5.89
CA GLU A 46 1.51 14.93 -6.67
C GLU A 46 0.69 14.18 -7.72
N ALA A 47 1.04 12.94 -8.07
CA ALA A 47 0.27 12.14 -9.01
C ALA A 47 -0.94 11.44 -8.36
N ILE A 48 -1.00 11.40 -7.03
CA ILE A 48 -2.09 10.78 -6.28
C ILE A 48 -3.25 11.77 -6.22
N ASP A 49 -4.36 11.42 -6.87
CA ASP A 49 -5.59 12.19 -6.82
C ASP A 49 -6.50 11.69 -5.70
N GLU A 50 -6.64 10.37 -5.57
CA GLU A 50 -7.48 9.74 -4.55
C GLU A 50 -6.72 8.69 -3.73
N ALA A 51 -7.03 8.61 -2.44
CA ALA A 51 -6.53 7.59 -1.53
C ALA A 51 -7.68 6.97 -0.73
N TRP A 52 -7.87 5.67 -0.88
CA TRP A 52 -8.99 4.94 -0.30
C TRP A 52 -8.52 3.86 0.68
N VAL A 53 -9.21 3.76 1.81
CA VAL A 53 -9.12 2.58 2.69
C VAL A 53 -10.28 1.65 2.35
N VAL A 54 -9.98 0.49 1.75
CA VAL A 54 -10.97 -0.47 1.29
C VAL A 54 -10.96 -1.71 2.17
N LYS A 55 -12.12 -2.13 2.68
CA LYS A 55 -12.29 -3.39 3.41
C LYS A 55 -12.96 -4.42 2.52
N LYS A 56 -12.24 -5.49 2.19
CA LYS A 56 -12.70 -6.59 1.34
C LYS A 56 -13.04 -7.78 2.23
N TYR A 57 -14.28 -8.25 2.16
CA TYR A 57 -14.72 -9.42 2.91
C TYR A 57 -14.39 -10.68 2.11
N THR A 58 -13.54 -11.54 2.66
CA THR A 58 -13.07 -12.77 2.03
C THR A 58 -13.39 -13.99 2.88
N THR A 59 -13.18 -15.20 2.35
CA THR A 59 -13.29 -16.45 3.12
C THR A 59 -12.36 -16.50 4.32
N ASP A 60 -11.22 -15.80 4.24
CA ASP A 60 -10.17 -15.77 5.27
C ASP A 60 -10.37 -14.61 6.26
N GLY A 61 -11.51 -13.91 6.17
CA GLY A 61 -11.83 -12.72 6.96
C GLY A 61 -11.70 -11.41 6.17
N VAL A 62 -11.68 -10.30 6.91
CA VAL A 62 -11.55 -8.95 6.33
C VAL A 62 -10.10 -8.73 5.91
N VAL A 63 -9.93 -8.21 4.69
CA VAL A 63 -8.64 -7.72 4.17
C VAL A 63 -8.77 -6.22 3.93
N THR A 64 -7.93 -5.44 4.59
CA THR A 64 -7.89 -3.99 4.53
C THR A 64 -6.79 -3.57 3.55
N GLY A 65 -7.13 -2.81 2.51
CA GLY A 65 -6.19 -2.23 1.55
C GLY A 65 -6.15 -0.71 1.64
N LEU A 66 -4.97 -0.12 1.45
CA LEU A 66 -4.81 1.29 1.08
C LEU A 66 -4.61 1.34 -0.44
N GLU A 67 -5.46 2.06 -1.15
CA GLU A 67 -5.50 2.09 -2.60
C GLU A 67 -5.33 3.52 -3.11
N LEU A 68 -4.35 3.75 -3.97
CA LEU A 68 -4.00 5.07 -4.52
C LEU A 68 -4.31 5.11 -6.01
N PHE A 69 -4.99 6.17 -6.45
CA PHE A 69 -5.41 6.37 -7.83
C PHE A 69 -4.96 7.73 -8.37
N ASP A 70 -4.73 7.80 -9.69
CA ASP A 70 -4.49 9.06 -10.40
C ASP A 70 -5.81 9.75 -10.79
N GLN A 71 -5.71 10.96 -11.34
CA GLN A 71 -6.86 11.78 -11.77
C GLN A 71 -7.77 11.11 -12.82
N ASP A 72 -7.24 10.13 -13.55
CA ASP A 72 -7.97 9.38 -14.58
C ASP A 72 -8.58 8.09 -14.00
N GLY A 73 -8.45 7.87 -12.69
CA GLY A 73 -8.91 6.68 -11.98
C GLY A 73 -8.04 5.44 -12.19
N ASN A 74 -6.83 5.58 -12.75
CA ASN A 74 -5.92 4.45 -12.86
C ASN A 74 -5.26 4.15 -11.51
N GLN A 75 -5.06 2.87 -11.23
CA GLN A 75 -4.29 2.43 -10.07
C GLN A 75 -2.84 2.96 -10.16
N ILE A 76 -2.39 3.63 -9.11
CA ILE A 76 -0.98 3.91 -8.85
C ILE A 76 -0.37 2.77 -8.04
N LEU A 77 -0.98 2.44 -6.89
CA LEU A 77 -0.43 1.48 -5.94
C LEU A 77 -1.50 0.98 -4.98
N TYR A 78 -1.48 -0.32 -4.67
CA TYR A 78 -2.21 -0.87 -3.52
C TYR A 78 -1.25 -1.38 -2.45
N CYS A 79 -1.58 -1.15 -1.19
CA CYS A 79 -0.81 -1.59 -0.04
C CYS A 79 -1.67 -2.43 0.91
N PHE A 80 -1.14 -3.57 1.35
CA PHE A 80 -1.78 -4.49 2.29
C PHE A 80 -0.78 -4.94 3.37
N GLY A 81 -1.27 -5.49 4.48
CA GLY A 81 -0.42 -6.26 5.39
C GLY A 81 0.02 -7.57 4.75
N GLN A 82 1.26 -8.00 4.98
CA GLN A 82 1.73 -9.29 4.47
C GLN A 82 0.87 -10.44 4.99
N ARG A 83 0.41 -11.31 4.09
CA ARG A 83 -0.36 -12.51 4.44
C ARG A 83 -0.12 -13.65 3.45
N LYS A 84 -0.51 -14.85 3.84
CA LYS A 84 -0.56 -16.05 2.98
C LYS A 84 -2.02 -16.50 2.81
N PRO A 85 -2.36 -17.26 1.75
CA PRO A 85 -3.69 -17.82 1.57
C PRO A 85 -4.14 -18.62 2.81
N GLY A 86 -5.41 -18.49 3.22
CA GLY A 86 -5.95 -19.15 4.40
C GLY A 86 -5.56 -18.50 5.74
N ILE A 87 -4.76 -17.42 5.72
CA ILE A 87 -4.36 -16.67 6.92
C ILE A 87 -5.02 -15.28 6.90
N PRO A 88 -5.71 -14.87 7.99
CA PRO A 88 -6.24 -13.52 8.14
C PRO A 88 -5.18 -12.43 8.04
N GLU A 89 -5.61 -11.19 7.81
CA GLU A 89 -4.67 -10.07 7.76
C GLU A 89 -4.01 -9.77 9.12
N LEU A 90 -2.81 -9.19 9.08
CA LEU A 90 -2.06 -8.84 10.28
C LEU A 90 -2.80 -7.79 11.12
N ASP A 91 -3.01 -8.08 12.41
CA ASP A 91 -3.57 -7.13 13.38
C ASP A 91 -2.82 -5.81 13.41
N MET A 92 -1.48 -5.88 13.29
CA MET A 92 -0.66 -4.68 13.29
C MET A 92 -0.91 -3.81 12.05
N TRP A 93 -1.13 -4.42 10.89
CA TRP A 93 -1.52 -3.70 9.68
C TRP A 93 -2.85 -2.97 9.88
N ARG A 94 -3.86 -3.66 10.41
CA ARG A 94 -5.15 -3.04 10.75
C ARG A 94 -5.00 -1.84 11.67
N LYS A 95 -4.17 -1.97 12.72
CA LYS A 95 -3.88 -0.88 13.67
C LYS A 95 -3.13 0.29 13.04
N ILE A 96 -2.30 0.05 12.02
CA ILE A 96 -1.61 1.12 11.28
C ILE A 96 -2.62 1.89 10.44
N VAL A 97 -3.41 1.19 9.62
CA VAL A 97 -4.40 1.83 8.74
C VAL A 97 -5.47 2.58 9.54
N ALA A 98 -5.88 2.06 10.70
CA ALA A 98 -6.86 2.71 11.58
C ALA A 98 -6.38 4.06 12.18
N LYS A 99 -5.09 4.39 12.06
CA LYS A 99 -4.57 5.71 12.48
C LYS A 99 -4.73 6.78 11.41
N LEU A 100 -5.09 6.42 10.18
CA LEU A 100 -5.32 7.38 9.12
C LEU A 100 -6.57 8.21 9.43
N THR A 101 -6.47 9.51 9.23
CA THR A 101 -7.59 10.44 9.38
C THR A 101 -8.41 10.43 8.09
N PRO A 102 -9.72 10.11 8.14
CA PRO A 102 -10.58 10.28 6.99
C PRO A 102 -10.58 11.75 6.52
N LEU A 103 -10.64 11.97 5.21
CA LEU A 103 -10.88 13.31 4.70
C LEU A 103 -12.28 13.76 5.16
N ASN A 104 -12.36 14.96 5.71
CA ASN A 104 -13.64 15.58 6.02
C ASN A 104 -14.30 15.95 4.68
N THR A 105 -15.38 15.26 4.34
CA THR A 105 -16.28 15.63 3.24
C THR A 105 -17.21 16.75 3.66
#